data_AF-A0A354J3F4-F1
#
_entry.id   AF-A0A354J3F4-F1
#
_cell.length_a   1.000
_cell.length_b   1.000
_cell.length_c   1.000
_cell.angle_alpha   90.00
_cell.angle_beta   90.00
_cell.angle_gamma   90.00
#
_symmetry.space_group_name_H-M   'P 1'
#
loop_
_entity.id
_entity.type
_entity.pdbx_description
1 polymer ?
#
loop_
_entity_poly.entity_id
_entity_poly.type
_entity_poly.pdbx_seq_one_letter_code
_entity_poly.pdbx_strand_id
1 'polypeptide(L)' 'EIDYALEVCNAVLDIWQPTPQDKIIINLPATVEMNTPNVYADQIEWMNRHLKNRDSILLSVHP' A
#
# COMPACT_ATOMS: atom_id res chain seq x y z
N GLU A 1 -6.39 -10.76 5.35
CA GLU A 1 -5.27 -9.97 5.91
C GLU A 1 -5.01 -8.70 5.12
N ILE A 2 -5.07 -8.71 3.78
CA ILE A 2 -4.85 -7.51 2.96
C ILE A 2 -5.86 -6.38 3.27
N ASP A 3 -7.10 -6.73 3.63
CA ASP A 3 -8.12 -5.75 4.06
C ASP A 3 -7.71 -5.02 5.34
N TYR A 4 -7.03 -5.70 6.27
CA TYR A 4 -6.53 -5.09 7.49
C TYR A 4 -5.32 -4.20 7.21
N ALA A 5 -4.40 -4.63 6.35
CA ALA A 5 -3.30 -3.78 5.89
C ALA A 5 -3.81 -2.51 5.22
N LEU A 6 -4.88 -2.63 4.41
CA LEU A 6 -5.56 -1.49 3.80
C LEU A 6 -6.19 -0.57 4.84
N GLU A 7 -6.90 -1.11 5.83
CA GLU A 7 -7.51 -0.34 6.93
C GLU A 7 -6.45 0.50 7.66
N VAL A 8 -5.34 -0.14 8.05
CA VAL A 8 -4.23 0.55 8.74
C VAL A 8 -3.61 1.62 7.86
N CYS A 9 -3.33 1.33 6.59
CA CYS A 9 -2.77 2.32 5.67
C CYS A 9 -3.72 3.52 5.50
N ASN A 10 -5.02 3.26 5.34
CA ASN A 10 -6.02 4.33 5.21
C ASN A 10 -6.16 5.16 6.49
N ALA A 11 -6.07 4.55 7.68
CA ALA A 11 -6.07 5.28 8.94
C ALA A 11 -4.85 6.21 9.06
N VAL A 12 -3.67 5.75 8.62
CA VAL A 12 -2.46 6.59 8.56
C VAL A 12 -2.64 7.75 7.57
N LEU A 13 -3.23 7.49 6.40
CA LEU A 13 -3.51 8.52 5.40
C LEU A 13 -4.48 9.59 5.90
N ASP A 14 -5.51 9.20 6.65
CA ASP A 14 -6.52 10.10 7.21
C ASP A 14 -5.89 11.06 8.25
N ILE A 15 -4.84 10.64 8.96
CA ILE A 15 -4.09 11.46 9.93
C ILE A 15 -3.00 12.30 9.24
N TRP A 16 -2.21 11.69 8.35
CA TRP A 16 -1.06 12.35 7.71
C TRP A 16 -1.49 13.39 6.67
N GLN A 17 -2.59 13.14 5.96
CA GLN A 17 -3.15 14.01 4.92
C GLN A 17 -2.12 14.39 3.83
N PRO A 18 -1.52 13.40 3.13
CA PRO A 18 -0.58 13.68 2.04
C PRO A 18 -1.28 14.39 0.89
N THR A 19 -0.49 15.08 0.06
CA THR A 19 -0.99 15.78 -1.13
C THR A 19 -0.24 15.31 -2.38
N PRO A 20 -0.74 15.60 -3.60
CA PRO A 20 -0.02 15.25 -4.82
C PRO A 20 1.36 15.94 -4.94
N GLN A 21 1.55 17.07 -4.25
CA GLN A 21 2.81 17.82 -4.18
C GLN A 21 3.76 17.30 -3.10
N ASP A 22 3.22 16.72 -2.03
CA ASP A 22 3.97 16.12 -0.93
C ASP A 22 3.40 14.74 -0.58
N LYS A 23 3.94 13.72 -1.24
CA LYS A 23 3.40 12.37 -1.25
C LYS A 23 3.97 11.54 -0.11
N ILE A 24 3.13 10.69 0.48
CA ILE A 24 3.58 9.67 1.44
C ILE A 24 4.04 8.40 0.72
N ILE A 25 5.02 7.70 1.31
CA ILE A 25 5.43 6.37 0.85
C ILE A 25 4.69 5.32 1.67
N ILE A 26 3.96 4.44 0.99
CA ILE A 26 3.42 3.22 1.60
C ILE A 26 4.26 2.06 1.08
N ASN A 27 5.08 1.50 1.95
CA ASN A 27 5.91 0.34 1.63
C ASN A 27 5.19 -0.94 2.04
N LEU A 28 4.99 -1.84 1.08
CA LEU A 28 4.44 -3.18 1.33
C LEU A 28 5.58 -4.20 1.28
N PRO A 29 6.07 -4.67 2.45
CA PRO A 29 7.14 -5.65 2.50
C PRO A 29 6.60 -7.09 2.39
N ALA A 30 7.35 -7.96 1.71
CA ALA A 30 7.22 -9.41 1.82
C ALA A 30 8.24 -9.93 2.86
N THR A 31 8.06 -9.56 4.13
CA THR A 31 9.02 -9.84 5.22
C THR A 31 9.47 -11.30 5.31
N VAL A 32 8.60 -12.22 4.89
CA VAL A 32 8.95 -13.60 4.52
C VAL A 32 8.24 -13.89 3.21
N GLU A 33 8.95 -14.42 2.22
CA GLU A 33 8.37 -14.81 0.93
C GLU A 33 7.48 -16.05 1.13
N MET A 34 6.18 -15.82 1.36
CA MET A 34 5.21 -16.87 1.68
C MET A 34 4.41 -17.35 0.47
N ASN A 35 4.44 -16.61 -0.64
CA ASN A 35 3.62 -16.88 -1.82
C ASN A 35 4.46 -16.80 -3.10
N THR A 36 3.95 -17.39 -4.18
CA THR A 36 4.55 -17.20 -5.50
C THR A 36 4.45 -15.74 -5.94
N PRO A 37 5.39 -15.26 -6.78
CA PRO A 37 5.49 -13.84 -7.14
C PRO A 37 4.23 -13.27 -7.81
N ASN A 38 3.45 -14.10 -8.52
CA ASN A 38 2.18 -13.67 -9.11
C ASN A 38 1.12 -13.33 -8.05
N VAL A 39 1.07 -14.08 -6.95
CA VAL A 39 0.14 -13.80 -5.85
C VAL A 39 0.54 -12.51 -5.13
N TYR A 40 1.84 -12.25 -4.97
CA TYR A 40 2.31 -10.97 -4.44
C TYR A 40 1.96 -9.81 -5.38
N ALA A 41 2.13 -9.98 -6.70
CA ALA A 41 1.72 -8.97 -7.67
C ALA A 41 0.21 -8.65 -7.60
N ASP A 42 -0.64 -9.68 -7.47
CA ASP A 42 -2.09 -9.50 -7.29
C ASP A 42 -2.42 -8.69 -6.03
N GLN A 43 -1.68 -8.92 -4.93
CA GLN A 43 -1.84 -8.14 -3.69
C GLN A 43 -1.42 -6.68 -3.86
N ILE A 44 -0.31 -6.41 -4.56
CA ILE A 44 0.14 -5.05 -4.85
C ILE A 44 -0.89 -4.33 -5.74
N GLU A 45 -1.41 -4.99 -6.77
CA GLU A 45 -2.45 -4.43 -7.63
C GLU A 45 -3.73 -4.12 -6.83
N TRP A 46 -4.15 -5.05 -5.97
CA TRP A 46 -5.32 -4.86 -5.13
C TRP A 46 -5.14 -3.67 -4.20
N MET A 47 -4.02 -3.56 -3.49
CA MET A 47 -3.72 -2.41 -2.62
C MET A 47 -3.70 -1.09 -3.40
N ASN A 48 -3.06 -1.08 -4.57
CA ASN A 48 -3.01 0.08 -5.45
C ASN A 48 -4.40 0.61 -5.86
N ARG A 49 -5.37 -0.29 -6.04
CA ARG A 49 -6.76 0.07 -6.42
C ARG A 49 -7.62 0.52 -5.23
N HIS A 50 -7.29 0.14 -4.01
CA HIS A 50 -8.16 0.36 -2.84
C HIS A 50 -7.64 1.41 -1.84
N LEU A 51 -6.35 1.79 -1.89
CA LEU A 51 -5.80 2.87 -1.07
C LEU A 51 -6.48 4.21 -1.41
N LYS A 52 -6.93 4.94 -0.38
CA LYS A 52 -7.49 6.29 -0.52
C LYS A 52 -6.43 7.28 -1.02
N ASN A 53 -6.85 8.39 -1.63
CA ASN A 53 -5.96 9.49 -2.05
C ASN A 53 -4.73 9.00 -2.83
N ARG A 54 -4.98 8.06 -3.75
CA ARG A 54 -3.94 7.29 -4.43
C ARG A 54 -2.93 8.14 -5.18
N ASP A 55 -3.34 9.29 -5.71
CA ASP A 55 -2.48 10.28 -6.37
C ASP A 55 -1.42 10.89 -5.45
N SER A 56 -1.70 10.91 -4.15
CA SER A 56 -0.85 11.42 -3.07
C SER A 56 0.04 10.33 -2.44
N ILE A 57 0.12 9.14 -3.05
CA ILE A 57 0.86 7.98 -2.54
C ILE A 57 1.93 7.52 -3.53
N LEU A 58 3.12 7.26 -3.02
CA LEU A 58 4.17 6.49 -3.67
C LEU A 58 4.12 5.06 -3.10
N LEU A 59 3.67 4.11 -3.92
CA LEU A 59 3.61 2.70 -3.52
C LEU A 59 4.98 2.08 -3.73
N SER A 60 5.62 1.65 -2.64
CA SER A 60 6.92 0.99 -2.64
C SER A 60 6.75 -0.51 -2.41
N VAL A 61 7.52 -1.30 -3.14
CA VAL A 61 7.61 -2.76 -2.96
C VAL A 61 8.95 -3.10 -2.31
N HIS A 62 8.93 -3.91 -1.28
CA HIS A 62 10.13 -4.47 -0.65
C HIS A 62 9.96 -5.99 -0.57
N PRO A 63 10.23 -6.72 -1.65
CA PRO A 63 10.18 -8.18 -1.65
C PRO A 63 11.24 -8.76 -0.71
#